data_AF-A0A926M5B3-F1
#
_entry.id   AF-A0A926M5B3-F1
#
_cell.length_a   1.000
_cell.length_b   1.000
_cell.length_c   1.000
_cell.angle_alpha   90.00
_cell.angle_beta   90.00
_cell.angle_gamma   90.00
#
_symmetry.space_group_name_H-M   'P 1'
#
loop_
_entity.id
_entity.type
_entity.pdbx_description
1 polymer ?
#
loop_
_entity_poly.entity_id
_entity_poly.type
_entity_poly.pdbx_seq_one_letter_code
_entity_poly.pdbx_strand_id
1 'polypeptide(L)'
;MKFFLKIFIFVLPLSGAYAEGQKSAGLPQMDISTFPSQLFWLIITFTALYLFIWKFVIPRLSTTIEERKDKISNDINDAENLNSEASKILENYDDKMNSASLESNEIVSSSKATMNEYLDKLKKDNEIKINAMITESEKKIHQQKQQSEQEIKKATIDTIKSIVSKYVESVPSDDEISKKLN
;
A
#
# COMPACT_ATOMS: atom_id res chain seq x y z
N MET A 1 -51.85 -7.51 8.48
CA MET A 1 -53.16 -7.24 7.82
C MET A 1 -54.17 -8.38 8.07
N LYS A 2 -54.54 -8.66 9.32
CA LYS A 2 -55.60 -9.65 9.64
C LYS A 2 -56.62 -9.16 10.68
N PHE A 3 -56.56 -7.88 11.06
CA PHE A 3 -57.42 -7.31 12.10
C PHE A 3 -58.57 -6.45 11.56
N PHE A 4 -58.44 -5.88 10.36
CA PHE A 4 -59.46 -5.02 9.76
C PHE A 4 -60.64 -5.79 9.11
N LEU A 5 -60.46 -7.06 8.75
CA LEU A 5 -61.52 -7.85 8.09
C LEU A 5 -62.51 -8.48 9.07
N LYS A 6 -62.16 -8.61 10.36
CA LYS A 6 -63.01 -9.25 11.39
C LYS A 6 -63.95 -8.29 12.14
N ILE A 7 -63.81 -6.98 11.94
CA ILE A 7 -64.63 -5.97 12.64
C ILE A 7 -65.82 -5.47 11.80
N PHE A 8 -65.93 -5.92 10.55
CA PHE A 8 -67.05 -5.55 9.67
C PHE A 8 -68.17 -6.61 9.56
N ILE A 9 -68.00 -7.78 10.19
CA ILE A 9 -69.00 -8.88 10.18
C ILE A 9 -69.45 -9.14 11.62
N PHE A 10 -70.08 -8.16 12.27
CA PHE A 10 -70.89 -8.40 13.48
C PHE A 10 -71.83 -7.22 13.76
N VAL A 11 -72.74 -6.89 12.85
CA VAL A 11 -74.01 -6.23 13.23
C VAL A 11 -75.08 -6.71 12.25
N LEU A 12 -75.62 -7.89 12.53
CA LEU A 12 -76.91 -8.33 11.99
C LEU A 12 -77.93 -8.02 13.09
N PRO A 13 -78.81 -7.02 12.95
CA PRO A 13 -79.85 -6.81 13.93
C PRO A 13 -80.91 -7.90 13.73
N LEU A 14 -80.92 -8.85 14.66
CA LEU A 14 -82.03 -9.75 14.88
C LEU A 14 -83.26 -8.90 15.25
N SER A 15 -84.37 -9.19 14.60
CA SER A 15 -85.65 -8.49 14.70
C SER A 15 -86.05 -8.08 16.13
N GLY A 16 -86.40 -6.81 16.26
CA GLY A 16 -87.11 -6.23 17.40
C GLY A 16 -87.89 -5.03 16.89
N ALA A 17 -88.87 -5.29 16.02
CA ALA A 17 -89.86 -4.30 15.61
C ALA A 17 -90.70 -3.91 16.83
N TYR A 18 -90.30 -2.87 17.55
CA TYR A 18 -91.23 -2.11 18.38
C TYR A 18 -91.91 -1.10 17.46
N ALA A 19 -92.96 -1.56 16.80
CA ALA A 19 -93.92 -0.72 16.12
C ALA A 19 -94.95 -0.26 17.15
N GLU A 20 -94.90 1.01 17.53
CA GLU A 20 -96.02 1.72 18.14
C GLU A 20 -96.28 2.99 17.30
N GLY A 21 -97.53 3.21 16.89
CA GLY A 21 -97.95 4.16 15.85
C GLY A 21 -97.60 5.64 16.11
N GLN A 22 -97.70 6.56 15.15
CA GLN A 22 -98.87 6.81 14.31
C GLN A 22 -98.54 7.86 13.20
N LYS A 23 -99.19 7.69 12.03
CA LYS A 23 -99.54 8.66 10.95
C LYS A 23 -98.44 9.60 10.35
N SER A 24 -98.01 9.26 9.12
CA SER A 24 -98.39 9.96 7.86
C SER A 24 -97.24 10.14 6.86
N ALA A 25 -97.47 9.62 5.65
CA ALA A 25 -96.99 10.06 4.33
C ALA A 25 -95.47 10.20 4.09
N GLY A 26 -94.88 9.11 3.62
CA GLY A 26 -93.57 9.07 2.96
C GLY A 26 -93.11 7.62 2.80
N LEU A 27 -92.24 7.32 1.83
CA LEU A 27 -91.54 6.03 1.81
C LEU A 27 -90.94 5.79 3.22
N PRO A 28 -91.05 4.60 3.83
CA PRO A 28 -90.57 4.34 5.19
C PRO A 28 -89.10 4.73 5.42
N GLN A 29 -88.31 4.81 4.34
CA GLN A 29 -86.91 5.23 4.34
C GLN A 29 -86.66 6.75 4.44
N MET A 30 -87.71 7.58 4.26
CA MET A 30 -87.66 9.05 4.31
C MET A 30 -88.42 9.58 5.53
N ASP A 31 -88.54 8.77 6.59
CA ASP A 31 -89.12 9.23 7.85
C ASP A 31 -88.10 10.07 8.63
N ILE A 32 -88.19 11.38 8.43
CA ILE A 32 -87.30 12.40 9.02
C ILE A 32 -87.36 12.37 10.56
N SER A 33 -88.37 11.75 11.17
CA SER A 33 -88.46 11.62 12.63
C SER A 33 -87.32 10.78 13.24
N THR A 34 -86.71 9.88 12.45
CA THR A 34 -85.60 9.02 12.91
C THR A 34 -84.21 9.65 12.71
N PHE A 35 -84.10 10.67 11.86
CA PHE A 35 -82.82 11.30 11.49
C PHE A 35 -82.07 11.96 12.67
N PRO A 36 -82.73 12.66 13.62
CA PRO A 36 -82.03 13.26 14.76
C PRO A 36 -81.32 12.22 15.65
N SER A 37 -81.93 11.05 15.86
CA SER A 37 -81.32 9.97 16.64
C SER A 37 -80.11 9.38 15.92
N GLN A 38 -80.21 9.17 14.61
CA GLN A 38 -79.11 8.68 13.80
C GLN A 38 -77.94 9.67 13.74
N LEU A 39 -78.22 10.98 13.62
CA LEU A 39 -77.21 12.03 13.69
C LEU A 39 -76.54 12.12 15.07
N PHE A 40 -77.31 11.95 16.15
CA PHE A 40 -76.76 11.92 17.50
C PHE A 40 -75.76 10.78 17.70
N TRP A 41 -76.13 9.55 17.31
CA TRP A 41 -75.21 8.40 17.38
C TRP A 41 -74.05 8.51 16.39
N LEU A 42 -74.27 9.08 15.21
CA LEU A 42 -73.21 9.38 14.26
C LEU A 42 -72.17 10.30 14.88
N ILE A 43 -72.59 11.41 15.50
CA ILE A 43 -71.68 12.34 16.17
C ILE A 43 -70.92 11.63 17.29
N ILE A 44 -71.60 10.86 18.15
CA ILE A 44 -70.94 10.14 19.24
C ILE A 44 -69.88 9.16 18.72
N THR A 45 -70.24 8.32 17.75
CA THR A 45 -69.34 7.29 17.21
C THR A 45 -68.20 7.91 16.40
N PHE A 46 -68.48 8.96 15.62
CA PHE A 46 -67.48 9.68 14.85
C PHE A 46 -66.51 10.43 15.77
N THR A 47 -66.99 11.09 16.82
CA THR A 47 -66.14 11.75 17.82
C THR A 47 -65.28 10.72 18.56
N ALA A 48 -65.85 9.59 18.97
CA ALA A 48 -65.08 8.52 19.59
C ALA A 48 -63.97 7.98 18.68
N LEU A 49 -64.28 7.76 17.40
CA LEU A 49 -63.29 7.34 16.38
C LEU A 49 -62.22 8.42 16.16
N TYR A 50 -62.61 9.69 16.08
CA TYR A 50 -61.69 10.81 15.90
C TYR A 50 -60.67 10.88 17.04
N LEU A 51 -61.13 10.78 18.29
CA LEU A 51 -60.26 10.75 19.46
C LEU A 51 -59.32 9.54 19.45
N PHE A 52 -59.81 8.38 19.01
CA PHE A 52 -58.98 7.19 18.87
C PHE A 52 -57.85 7.39 17.83
N ILE A 53 -58.16 7.91 16.65
CA ILE A 53 -57.16 8.20 15.61
C ILE A 53 -56.16 9.25 16.10
N TRP A 54 -56.65 10.34 16.69
CA TRP A 54 -55.81 11.42 17.20
C TRP A 54 -54.82 10.92 18.25
N LYS A 55 -55.29 10.07 19.19
CA LYS A 55 -54.46 9.60 20.30
C LYS A 55 -53.56 8.41 19.96
N PHE A 56 -53.93 7.54 19.02
CA PHE A 56 -53.19 6.29 18.77
C PHE A 56 -52.55 6.19 17.38
N VAL A 57 -53.22 6.66 16.33
CA VAL A 57 -52.77 6.45 14.94
C VAL A 57 -51.74 7.51 14.55
N ILE A 58 -52.04 8.79 14.80
CA ILE A 58 -51.13 9.90 14.49
C ILE A 58 -49.77 9.75 15.17
N PRO A 59 -49.65 9.49 16.49
CA PRO A 59 -48.33 9.37 17.12
C PRO A 59 -47.52 8.20 16.54
N ARG A 60 -48.14 7.05 16.26
CA ARG A 60 -47.44 5.92 15.63
C ARG A 60 -46.95 6.22 14.21
N LEU A 61 -47.70 7.00 13.45
CA LEU A 61 -47.25 7.40 12.12
C LEU A 61 -46.08 8.40 12.21
N SER A 62 -46.17 9.34 13.15
CA SER A 62 -45.11 10.32 13.40
C SER A 62 -43.79 9.65 13.81
N THR A 63 -43.83 8.65 14.70
CA THR A 63 -42.63 7.93 15.13
C THR A 63 -41.94 7.24 13.95
N THR A 64 -42.69 6.56 13.09
CA THR A 64 -42.10 5.88 11.92
C THR A 64 -41.51 6.85 10.90
N ILE A 65 -42.11 8.04 10.73
CA ILE A 65 -41.55 9.07 9.84
C ILE A 65 -40.23 9.60 10.42
N GLU A 66 -40.20 9.90 11.72
CA GLU A 66 -38.97 10.39 12.37
C GLU A 66 -37.88 9.32 12.35
N GLU A 67 -38.18 8.05 12.69
CA GLU A 67 -37.23 6.93 12.61
C GLU A 67 -36.59 6.80 11.23
N ARG A 68 -37.38 6.95 10.15
CA ARG A 68 -36.86 6.89 8.79
C ARG A 68 -35.98 8.09 8.46
N LYS A 69 -36.38 9.29 8.89
CA LYS A 69 -35.62 10.52 8.68
C LYS A 69 -34.30 10.47 9.43
N ASP A 70 -34.31 10.02 10.68
CA ASP A 70 -33.12 9.83 11.51
C ASP A 70 -32.20 8.79 10.88
N LYS A 71 -32.74 7.66 10.43
CA LYS A 71 -31.96 6.64 9.73
C LYS A 71 -31.28 7.20 8.48
N ILE A 72 -32.02 7.94 7.64
CA ILE A 72 -31.45 8.55 6.43
C ILE A 72 -30.36 9.56 6.79
N SER A 73 -30.60 10.41 7.79
CA SER A 73 -29.62 11.38 8.26
C SER A 73 -28.34 10.69 8.77
N ASN A 74 -28.50 9.63 9.56
CA ASN A 74 -27.36 8.85 10.06
C ASN A 74 -26.62 8.15 8.92
N ASP A 75 -27.33 7.51 7.98
CA ASP A 75 -26.73 6.85 6.82
C ASP A 75 -25.93 7.86 5.95
N ILE A 76 -26.43 9.10 5.81
CA ILE A 76 -25.72 10.19 5.09
C ILE A 76 -24.46 10.63 5.85
N ASN A 77 -24.56 10.87 7.16
CA ASN A 77 -23.41 11.26 7.98
C ASN A 77 -22.34 10.17 8.01
N ASP A 78 -22.75 8.90 8.12
CA ASP A 78 -21.84 7.75 8.08
C ASP A 78 -21.17 7.64 6.72
N ALA A 79 -21.91 7.83 5.61
CA ALA A 79 -21.33 7.85 4.28
C ALA A 79 -20.33 9.00 4.09
N GLU A 80 -20.61 10.21 4.61
CA GLU A 80 -19.69 11.35 4.56
C GLU A 80 -18.42 11.08 5.39
N ASN A 81 -18.58 10.53 6.59
CA ASN A 81 -17.46 10.14 7.45
C ASN A 81 -16.57 9.07 6.80
N LEU A 82 -17.17 8.02 6.23
CA LEU A 82 -16.45 6.98 5.50
C LEU A 82 -15.73 7.54 4.27
N ASN A 83 -16.35 8.48 3.55
CA ASN A 83 -15.71 9.13 2.41
C ASN A 83 -14.54 10.02 2.85
N SER A 84 -14.70 10.76 3.94
CA SER A 84 -13.62 11.56 4.54
C SER A 84 -12.45 10.69 5.01
N GLU A 85 -12.74 9.57 5.68
CA GLU A 85 -11.73 8.61 6.12
C GLU A 85 -11.01 7.96 4.93
N ALA A 86 -11.76 7.53 3.91
CA ALA A 86 -11.19 6.99 2.67
C ALA A 86 -10.27 8.01 1.97
N SER A 87 -10.69 9.27 1.92
CA SER A 87 -9.89 10.36 1.33
C SER A 87 -8.60 10.59 2.11
N LYS A 88 -8.66 10.58 3.45
CA LYS A 88 -7.46 10.68 4.31
C LYS A 88 -6.54 9.48 4.15
N ILE A 89 -7.09 8.27 4.04
CA ILE A 89 -6.30 7.06 3.83
C ILE A 89 -5.58 7.13 2.47
N LEU A 90 -6.27 7.61 1.43
CA LEU A 90 -5.70 7.79 0.10
C LEU A 90 -4.56 8.81 0.12
N GLU A 91 -4.75 9.97 0.74
CA GLU A 91 -3.71 11.00 0.90
C GLU A 91 -2.49 10.44 1.63
N ASN A 92 -2.68 9.77 2.78
CA ASN A 92 -1.58 9.13 3.51
C ASN A 92 -0.89 8.02 2.70
N TYR A 93 -1.63 7.30 1.87
CA TYR A 93 -1.07 6.26 1.01
C TYR A 93 -0.18 6.87 -0.08
N ASP A 94 -0.66 7.92 -0.76
CA ASP A 94 0.08 8.64 -1.78
C ASP A 94 1.35 9.28 -1.20
N ASP A 95 1.26 9.89 -0.02
CA ASP A 95 2.42 10.45 0.70
C ASP A 95 3.46 9.38 1.04
N LYS A 96 3.02 8.21 1.53
CA LYS A 96 3.91 7.08 1.82
C LYS A 96 4.55 6.53 0.55
N MET A 97 3.79 6.43 -0.54
CA MET A 97 4.29 5.95 -1.82
C MET A 97 5.35 6.89 -2.39
N ASN A 98 5.10 8.20 -2.32
CA ASN A 98 6.06 9.20 -2.76
C ASN A 98 7.32 9.20 -1.88
N SER A 99 7.15 9.15 -0.55
CA SER A 99 8.28 9.08 0.39
C SER A 99 9.13 7.83 0.17
N ALA A 100 8.52 6.65 -0.01
CA ALA A 100 9.24 5.41 -0.30
C ALA A 100 9.96 5.46 -1.65
N SER A 101 9.37 6.11 -2.66
CA SER A 101 10.01 6.31 -3.96
C SER A 101 11.22 7.25 -3.86
N LEU A 102 11.13 8.32 -3.07
CA LEU A 102 12.23 9.23 -2.80
C LEU A 102 13.37 8.53 -2.03
N GLU A 103 13.03 7.82 -0.95
CA GLU A 103 14.00 7.05 -0.15
C GLU A 103 14.70 5.98 -0.99
N SER A 104 13.96 5.24 -1.83
CA SER A 104 14.56 4.26 -2.74
C SER A 104 15.54 4.92 -3.71
N ASN A 105 15.20 6.08 -4.28
CA ASN A 105 16.10 6.79 -5.18
C ASN A 105 17.34 7.32 -4.45
N GLU A 106 17.19 7.78 -3.21
CA GLU A 106 18.30 8.23 -2.36
C GLU A 106 19.24 7.07 -2.01
N ILE A 107 18.70 5.91 -1.64
CA ILE A 107 19.48 4.69 -1.37
C ILE A 107 20.26 4.26 -2.62
N VAL A 108 19.62 4.27 -3.80
CA VAL A 108 20.30 3.91 -5.06
C VAL A 108 21.38 4.93 -5.40
N SER A 109 21.12 6.23 -5.22
CA SER A 109 22.08 7.30 -5.49
C SER A 109 23.29 7.24 -4.56
N SER A 110 23.04 7.13 -3.25
CA SER A 110 24.09 7.00 -2.24
C SER A 110 24.92 5.73 -2.43
N SER A 111 24.29 4.59 -2.71
CA SER A 111 24.98 3.33 -3.01
C SER A 111 25.87 3.46 -4.24
N LYS A 112 25.40 4.12 -5.32
CA LYS A 112 26.22 4.40 -6.50
C LYS A 112 27.41 5.31 -6.18
N ALA A 113 27.20 6.35 -5.37
CA ALA A 113 28.27 7.25 -4.94
C ALA A 113 29.35 6.50 -4.14
N THR A 114 28.95 5.73 -3.13
CA THR A 114 29.87 4.91 -2.34
C THR A 114 30.58 3.85 -3.19
N MET A 115 29.89 3.23 -4.13
CA MET A 115 30.49 2.26 -5.04
C MET A 115 31.53 2.90 -5.96
N ASN A 116 31.26 4.09 -6.48
CA ASN A 116 32.24 4.83 -7.29
C ASN A 116 33.48 5.21 -6.47
N GLU A 117 33.30 5.73 -5.24
CA GLU A 117 34.42 6.03 -4.34
C GLU A 117 35.26 4.78 -4.02
N TYR A 118 34.60 3.65 -3.78
CA TYR A 118 35.27 2.39 -3.52
C TYR A 118 36.05 1.90 -4.75
N LEU A 119 35.47 2.01 -5.95
CA LEU A 119 36.13 1.66 -7.20
C LEU A 119 37.35 2.55 -7.45
N ASP A 120 37.27 3.84 -7.18
CA ASP A 120 38.39 4.77 -7.37
C ASP A 120 39.53 4.48 -6.39
N LYS A 121 39.21 4.18 -5.12
CA LYS A 121 40.21 3.72 -4.14
C LYS A 121 40.86 2.41 -4.58
N LEU A 122 40.05 1.43 -4.99
CA LEU A 122 40.55 0.12 -5.41
C LEU A 122 41.46 0.26 -6.64
N LYS A 123 41.09 1.07 -7.63
CA LYS A 123 41.91 1.36 -8.81
C LYS A 123 43.25 1.98 -8.40
N LYS A 124 43.23 3.01 -7.55
CA LYS A 124 44.45 3.67 -7.09
C LYS A 124 45.37 2.71 -6.33
N ASP A 125 44.83 1.89 -5.45
CA ASP A 125 45.60 0.88 -4.72
C ASP A 125 46.20 -0.17 -5.66
N ASN A 126 45.44 -0.58 -6.69
CA ASN A 126 45.93 -1.52 -7.70
C ASN A 126 47.03 -0.89 -8.56
N GLU A 127 46.88 0.37 -8.97
CA GLU A 127 47.91 1.11 -9.71
C GLU A 127 49.21 1.21 -8.89
N ILE A 128 49.13 1.49 -7.58
CA ILE A 128 50.29 1.51 -6.69
C ILE A 128 50.97 0.14 -6.64
N LYS A 129 50.19 -0.95 -6.47
CA LYS A 129 50.72 -2.32 -6.43
C LYS A 129 51.36 -2.73 -7.75
N ILE A 130 50.71 -2.42 -8.88
CA ILE A 130 51.22 -2.74 -10.22
C ILE A 130 52.53 -1.99 -10.46
N ASN A 131 52.60 -0.70 -10.15
CA ASN A 131 53.83 0.08 -10.29
C ASN A 131 54.95 -0.47 -9.40
N ALA A 132 54.66 -0.85 -8.16
CA ALA A 132 55.65 -1.47 -7.27
C ALA A 132 56.17 -2.81 -7.82
N MET A 133 55.29 -3.66 -8.36
CA MET A 133 55.67 -4.93 -9.00
C MET A 133 56.53 -4.70 -10.26
N ILE A 134 56.23 -3.68 -11.06
CA ILE A 134 57.03 -3.30 -12.22
C ILE A 134 58.44 -2.90 -11.77
N THR A 135 58.56 -1.99 -10.80
CA THR A 135 59.87 -1.56 -10.29
C THR A 135 60.67 -2.72 -9.67
N GLU A 136 60.02 -3.62 -8.94
CA GLU A 136 60.68 -4.82 -8.40
C GLU A 136 61.17 -5.76 -9.52
N SER A 137 60.35 -5.95 -10.55
CA SER A 137 60.69 -6.77 -11.71
C SER A 137 61.85 -6.17 -12.52
N GLU A 138 61.85 -4.85 -12.74
CA GLU A 138 62.96 -4.12 -13.37
C GLU A 138 64.26 -4.30 -12.59
N LYS A 139 64.21 -4.19 -11.25
CA LYS A 139 65.38 -4.41 -10.39
C LYS A 139 65.90 -5.86 -10.49
N LYS A 140 65.01 -6.85 -10.48
CA LYS A 140 65.36 -8.27 -10.65
C LYS A 140 65.99 -8.53 -12.02
N ILE A 141 65.42 -7.99 -13.09
CA ILE A 141 65.96 -8.10 -14.46
C ILE A 141 67.36 -7.47 -14.52
N HIS A 142 67.55 -6.30 -13.91
CA HIS A 142 68.86 -5.65 -13.89
C HIS A 142 69.91 -6.47 -13.13
N GLN A 143 69.55 -7.03 -11.97
CA GLN A 143 70.43 -7.92 -11.21
C GLN A 143 70.77 -9.20 -11.99
N GLN A 144 69.77 -9.85 -12.62
CA GLN A 144 69.99 -11.04 -13.45
C GLN A 144 70.88 -10.74 -14.66
N LYS A 145 70.73 -9.56 -15.27
CA LYS A 145 71.60 -9.11 -16.37
C LYS A 145 73.05 -8.96 -15.90
N GLN A 146 73.28 -8.29 -14.77
CA GLN A 146 74.62 -8.14 -14.19
C GLN A 146 75.25 -9.49 -13.83
N GLN A 147 74.48 -10.40 -13.22
CA GLN A 147 74.94 -11.76 -12.91
C GLN A 147 75.28 -12.54 -14.19
N SER A 148 74.42 -12.49 -15.21
CA SER A 148 74.68 -13.16 -16.50
C SER A 148 75.93 -12.61 -17.18
N GLU A 149 76.16 -11.29 -17.15
CA GLU A 149 77.38 -10.67 -17.68
C GLU A 149 78.64 -11.16 -16.94
N GLN A 150 78.57 -11.31 -15.61
CA GLN A 150 79.68 -11.87 -14.82
C GLN A 150 79.91 -13.36 -15.11
N GLU A 151 78.84 -14.15 -15.21
CA GLU A 151 78.91 -15.57 -15.55
C GLU A 151 79.48 -15.79 -16.95
N ILE A 152 79.06 -14.99 -17.95
CA ILE A 152 79.62 -15.02 -19.31
C ILE A 152 81.11 -14.69 -19.28
N LYS A 153 81.54 -13.65 -18.54
CA LYS A 153 82.96 -13.31 -18.40
C LYS A 153 83.75 -14.47 -17.79
N LYS A 154 83.24 -15.08 -16.72
CA LYS A 154 83.88 -16.23 -16.06
C LYS A 154 83.96 -17.44 -17.00
N ALA A 155 82.85 -17.81 -17.65
CA ALA A 155 82.81 -18.91 -18.61
C ALA A 155 83.76 -18.66 -19.81
N THR A 156 83.90 -17.41 -20.26
CA THR A 156 84.85 -17.03 -21.31
C THR A 156 86.30 -17.21 -20.84
N ILE A 157 86.64 -16.78 -19.63
CA ILE A 157 87.98 -17.00 -19.05
C ILE A 157 88.28 -18.49 -18.91
N ASP A 158 87.33 -19.26 -18.39
CA ASP A 158 87.48 -20.71 -18.22
C ASP A 158 87.65 -21.42 -19.58
N THR A 159 86.90 -21.00 -20.60
CA THR A 159 87.04 -21.50 -21.98
C THR A 159 88.41 -21.15 -22.56
N ILE A 160 88.87 -19.90 -22.41
CA ILE A 160 90.21 -19.46 -22.86
C ILE A 160 91.29 -20.28 -22.16
N LYS A 161 91.21 -20.48 -20.84
CA LYS A 161 92.14 -21.33 -20.07
C LYS A 161 92.14 -22.77 -20.59
N SER A 162 90.98 -23.34 -20.89
CA SER A 162 90.87 -24.70 -21.45
C SER A 162 91.46 -24.81 -22.86
N ILE A 163 91.35 -23.77 -23.69
CA ILE A 163 91.95 -23.74 -25.03
C ILE A 163 93.48 -23.58 -24.92
N VAL A 164 93.96 -22.64 -24.10
CA VAL A 164 95.39 -22.34 -23.93
C VAL A 164 96.14 -23.51 -23.29
N SER A 165 95.57 -24.17 -22.27
CA SER A 165 96.18 -25.38 -21.67
C SER A 165 96.29 -26.57 -22.62
N LYS A 166 95.49 -26.59 -23.69
CA LYS A 166 95.56 -27.62 -24.73
C LYS A 166 96.63 -27.34 -25.80
N TYR A 167 97.17 -26.12 -25.83
CA TYR A 167 98.13 -25.66 -26.85
C TYR A 167 99.46 -25.08 -26.30
N VAL A 168 99.56 -24.72 -25.01
CA VAL A 168 100.74 -24.12 -24.38
C VAL A 168 101.00 -24.78 -23.00
N GLU A 169 102.22 -25.25 -22.76
CA GLU A 169 102.63 -26.05 -21.59
C GLU A 169 102.90 -25.21 -20.31
N SER A 170 102.58 -23.91 -20.29
CA SER A 170 102.69 -23.04 -19.10
C SER A 170 101.45 -22.16 -18.89
N VAL A 171 100.86 -22.26 -17.71
CA VAL A 171 99.56 -21.66 -17.31
C VAL A 171 99.77 -20.21 -16.88
N PRO A 172 99.15 -19.20 -17.54
CA PRO A 172 99.19 -17.82 -17.06
C PRO A 172 98.20 -17.61 -15.92
N SER A 173 98.62 -16.85 -14.91
CA SER A 173 97.85 -16.53 -13.70
C SER A 173 96.72 -15.52 -13.95
N ASP A 174 95.66 -15.59 -13.14
CA ASP A 174 94.37 -14.91 -13.28
C ASP A 174 94.43 -13.37 -13.43
N ASP A 175 95.53 -12.74 -12.99
CA ASP A 175 95.76 -11.28 -13.08
C ASP A 175 96.20 -10.79 -14.47
N GLU A 176 96.76 -11.64 -15.34
CA GLU A 176 97.23 -11.20 -16.68
C GLU A 176 96.11 -11.20 -17.74
N ILE A 177 95.10 -12.06 -17.57
CA ILE A 177 93.97 -12.18 -18.50
C ILE A 177 92.96 -11.05 -18.27
N SER A 178 92.73 -10.67 -17.01
CA SER A 178 91.81 -9.57 -16.66
C SER A 178 92.29 -8.20 -17.15
N LYS A 179 93.61 -7.99 -17.27
CA LYS A 179 94.22 -6.73 -17.72
C LYS A 179 94.18 -6.52 -19.25
N LYS A 180 94.03 -7.58 -20.04
CA LYS A 180 93.87 -7.51 -21.51
C LYS A 180 92.41 -7.47 -21.98
N LEU A 181 91.46 -7.66 -21.08
CA LEU A 181 90.03 -7.71 -21.38
C LEU A 181 89.26 -6.43 -20.99
N ASN A 182 89.96 -5.40 -20.49
CA ASN A 182 89.41 -4.08 -20.18
C ASN A 182 89.57 -3.13 -21.37
#